data_AF-X1F0H9-F1
#
_entry.id   AF-X1F0H9-F1
#
_cell.length_a   1.000
_cell.length_b   1.000
_cell.length_c   1.000
_cell.angle_alpha   90.00
_cell.angle_beta   90.00
_cell.angle_gamma   90.00
#
_symmetry.space_group_name_H-M   'P 1'
#
loop_
_entity.id
_entity.type
_entity.pdbx_description
1 polymer ?
#
loop_
_entity_poly.entity_id
_entity_poly.type
_entity_poly.pdbx_seq_one_letter_code
_entity_poly.pdbx_strand_id
1 'polypeptide(L)'
;SIYYGGRCERYEGKEKKKDHNLPDFFKLRNDIFFKTDTVEGVEIGIPRSLIFYELFPFFYKFLIELGFKPILSEPTTRKIIELGTEISVADTCLPVKACLGHIRSLLNKGVKQIFIPSVITMPPQSEEFTRCFVCPYVQTIPYLANAIFGKEIKIFSPYLYFDRGKQGIEKSLFDFAKQFGKTEKQIKNAIVKAEQHQTEIQNKIEEIGKDVLNKIDDFAFIVCSRPYNGYDLGMNLDLPKKIRDLG
;
A
#
# COMPACT_ATOMS: atom_id res chain seq x y z
N SER A 1 34.53 2.74 -7.97
CA SER A 1 33.25 2.14 -8.36
C SER A 1 32.93 1.00 -7.42
N ILE A 2 32.08 1.23 -6.42
CA ILE A 2 31.66 0.16 -5.50
C ILE A 2 30.28 -0.30 -5.95
N TYR A 3 30.21 -1.57 -6.36
CA TYR A 3 28.98 -2.25 -6.74
C TYR A 3 28.23 -2.63 -5.45
N TYR A 4 27.04 -2.06 -5.24
CA TYR A 4 26.15 -2.51 -4.15
C TYR A 4 25.75 -3.98 -4.40
N GLY A 5 26.01 -4.85 -3.42
CA GLY A 5 25.79 -6.30 -3.54
C GLY A 5 26.73 -7.17 -2.68
N GLY A 6 27.57 -6.60 -1.83
CA GLY A 6 28.41 -7.35 -0.90
C GLY A 6 27.58 -8.13 0.13
N ARG A 7 27.86 -9.42 0.30
CA ARG A 7 27.22 -10.33 1.27
C ARG A 7 27.37 -9.93 2.76
N CYS A 8 28.06 -8.84 3.08
CA CYS A 8 28.35 -8.45 4.46
C CYS A 8 28.56 -6.92 4.59
N GLU A 9 27.55 -6.21 5.11
CA GLU A 9 27.62 -4.77 5.46
C GLU A 9 28.60 -4.46 6.61
N ARG A 10 29.20 -5.48 7.23
CA ARG A 10 30.06 -5.33 8.42
C ARG A 10 31.39 -4.62 8.13
N TYR A 11 31.80 -4.55 6.86
CA TYR A 11 33.06 -3.95 6.41
C TYR A 11 32.91 -2.83 5.38
N GLU A 12 31.68 -2.47 4.99
CA GLU A 12 31.45 -1.24 4.24
C GLU A 12 31.58 -0.08 5.22
N GLY A 13 32.69 0.65 5.11
CA GLY A 13 32.94 1.83 5.94
C GLY A 13 31.72 2.76 5.89
N LYS A 14 31.32 3.28 7.05
CA LYS A 14 30.35 4.39 7.12
C LYS A 14 30.97 5.58 6.41
N GLU A 15 30.87 5.65 5.08
CA GLU A 15 31.23 6.84 4.34
C GLU A 15 30.43 7.98 4.96
N LYS A 16 31.14 9.06 5.32
CA LYS A 16 30.53 10.25 5.90
C LYS A 16 29.49 10.74 4.90
N LYS A 17 28.22 10.61 5.25
CA LYS A 17 27.09 11.15 4.49
C LYS A 17 27.35 12.63 4.27
N LYS A 18 27.60 13.01 3.03
CA LYS A 18 27.57 14.42 2.64
C LYS A 18 26.10 14.83 2.67
N ASP A 19 25.80 15.90 3.40
CA ASP A 19 24.46 16.48 3.37
C ASP A 19 24.33 17.26 2.07
N HIS A 20 23.80 16.61 1.04
CA HIS A 20 23.55 17.22 -0.27
C HIS A 20 22.33 18.16 -0.25
N ASN A 21 21.64 18.30 0.90
CA ASN A 21 20.42 19.10 1.07
C ASN A 21 19.35 18.81 -0.01
N LEU A 22 19.32 17.55 -0.50
CA LEU A 22 18.36 17.10 -1.50
C LEU A 22 17.04 16.69 -0.83
N PRO A 23 15.88 17.05 -1.41
CA PRO A 23 14.58 16.66 -0.89
C PRO A 23 14.36 15.13 -0.92
N ASP A 24 13.58 14.62 0.04
CA ASP A 24 13.16 13.21 0.10
C ASP A 24 11.79 13.02 -0.56
N PHE A 25 11.78 12.84 -1.88
CA PHE A 25 10.52 12.70 -2.61
C PHE A 25 9.75 11.41 -2.29
N PHE A 26 10.44 10.33 -1.93
CA PHE A 26 9.80 9.07 -1.54
C PHE A 26 9.11 9.19 -0.19
N LYS A 27 9.78 9.83 0.78
CA LYS A 27 9.15 10.16 2.07
C LYS A 27 7.99 11.13 1.88
N LEU A 28 8.17 12.22 1.13
CA LEU A 28 7.12 13.20 0.86
C LEU A 28 5.88 12.54 0.25
N ARG A 29 6.06 11.70 -0.77
CA ARG A 29 4.97 10.92 -1.36
C ARG A 29 4.27 10.07 -0.31
N ASN A 30 5.01 9.33 0.51
CA ASN A 30 4.44 8.47 1.54
C ASN A 30 3.69 9.24 2.63
N ASP A 31 4.20 10.40 3.04
CA ASP A 31 3.57 11.27 4.05
C ASP A 31 2.23 11.82 3.53
N ILE A 32 2.14 12.13 2.24
CA ILE A 32 0.87 12.52 1.58
C ILE A 32 -0.05 11.31 1.42
N PHE A 33 0.48 10.21 0.89
CA PHE A 33 -0.31 9.06 0.43
C PHE A 33 -0.89 8.23 1.57
N PHE A 34 -0.18 8.11 2.69
CA PHE A 34 -0.62 7.36 3.88
C PHE A 34 -1.10 8.28 5.01
N LYS A 35 -1.42 9.54 4.70
CA LYS A 35 -1.98 10.45 5.69
C LYS A 35 -3.31 9.92 6.21
N THR A 36 -3.46 9.90 7.53
CA THR A 36 -4.70 9.55 8.23
C THR A 36 -5.12 10.68 9.16
N ASP A 37 -6.42 10.83 9.32
CA ASP A 37 -7.03 11.75 10.28
C ASP A 37 -7.38 11.00 11.57
N THR A 38 -7.56 11.74 12.66
CA THR A 38 -8.08 11.17 13.91
C THR A 38 -9.59 11.01 13.77
N VAL A 39 -10.04 9.76 13.68
CA VAL A 39 -11.47 9.42 13.52
C VAL A 39 -11.91 8.43 14.58
N GLU A 40 -13.16 8.56 15.01
CA GLU A 40 -13.84 7.57 15.84
C GLU A 40 -14.61 6.58 14.96
N GLY A 41 -14.84 5.37 15.47
CA GLY A 41 -15.60 4.36 14.74
C GLY A 41 -15.20 2.94 15.10
N VAL A 42 -15.74 2.00 14.33
CA VAL A 42 -15.43 0.57 14.47
C VAL A 42 -14.01 0.32 13.96
N GLU A 43 -13.13 -0.23 14.79
CA GLU A 43 -11.75 -0.50 14.42
C GLU A 43 -11.66 -1.56 13.31
N ILE A 44 -10.90 -1.23 12.26
CA ILE A 44 -10.61 -2.13 11.14
C ILE A 44 -9.17 -1.97 10.70
N GLY A 45 -8.40 -3.06 10.75
CA GLY A 45 -7.00 -3.10 10.39
C GLY A 45 -6.79 -3.03 8.87
N ILE A 46 -5.78 -2.28 8.45
CA ILE A 46 -5.30 -2.22 7.08
C ILE A 46 -3.81 -2.54 7.07
N PRO A 47 -3.36 -3.64 6.44
CA PRO A 47 -1.94 -3.92 6.32
C PRO A 47 -1.29 -2.99 5.29
N ARG A 48 -0.36 -2.14 5.69
CA ARG A 48 0.42 -1.22 4.84
C ARG A 48 1.36 -2.00 3.91
N SER A 49 0.80 -2.64 2.88
CA SER A 49 1.50 -3.56 1.99
C SER A 49 0.75 -3.73 0.67
N LEU A 50 1.44 -4.24 -0.35
CA LEU A 50 0.84 -4.64 -1.63
C LEU A 50 -0.08 -3.56 -2.22
N ILE A 51 -1.35 -3.88 -2.47
CA ILE A 51 -2.31 -2.99 -3.13
C ILE A 51 -2.56 -1.69 -2.36
N PHE A 52 -2.30 -1.65 -1.05
CA PHE A 52 -2.44 -0.42 -0.27
C PHE A 52 -1.35 0.61 -0.61
N TYR A 53 -0.25 0.24 -1.26
CA TYR A 53 0.67 1.24 -1.83
C TYR A 53 0.12 1.93 -3.09
N GLU A 54 -1.00 1.45 -3.64
CA GLU A 54 -1.63 1.97 -4.86
C GLU A 54 -3.04 2.54 -4.61
N LEU A 55 -3.78 1.97 -3.65
CA LEU A 55 -5.20 2.30 -3.40
C LEU A 55 -5.53 2.64 -1.94
N PHE A 56 -4.52 2.93 -1.09
CA PHE A 56 -4.81 3.29 0.30
C PHE A 56 -5.74 4.50 0.45
N PRO A 57 -5.55 5.65 -0.25
CA PRO A 57 -6.46 6.78 -0.12
C PRO A 57 -7.92 6.40 -0.41
N PHE A 58 -8.17 5.63 -1.48
CA PHE A 58 -9.50 5.10 -1.79
C PHE A 58 -10.08 4.31 -0.61
N PHE A 59 -9.38 3.26 -0.13
CA PHE A 59 -9.92 2.39 0.91
C PHE A 59 -10.05 3.09 2.27
N TYR A 60 -9.08 3.94 2.62
CA TYR A 60 -9.15 4.76 3.82
C TYR A 60 -10.40 5.64 3.80
N LYS A 61 -10.61 6.40 2.72
CA LYS A 61 -11.77 7.29 2.59
C LYS A 61 -13.09 6.51 2.58
N PHE A 62 -13.15 5.39 1.86
CA PHE A 62 -14.33 4.52 1.83
C PHE A 62 -14.72 4.04 3.24
N LEU A 63 -13.74 3.59 4.03
CA LEU A 63 -13.98 3.08 5.37
C LEU A 63 -14.41 4.17 6.36
N ILE A 64 -13.77 5.35 6.34
CA ILE A 64 -14.18 6.44 7.25
C ILE A 64 -15.58 6.97 6.92
N GLU A 65 -15.97 7.04 5.64
CA GLU A 65 -17.32 7.45 5.23
C GLU A 65 -18.40 6.46 5.67
N LEU A 66 -18.01 5.21 5.91
CA LEU A 66 -18.87 4.19 6.50
C LEU A 66 -18.80 4.15 8.04
N GLY A 67 -18.05 5.03 8.69
CA GLY A 67 -17.94 5.11 10.15
C GLY A 67 -17.00 4.07 10.78
N PHE A 68 -16.02 3.59 10.01
CA PHE A 68 -14.91 2.83 10.56
C PHE A 68 -13.78 3.74 11.01
N LYS A 69 -12.95 3.21 11.91
CA LYS A 69 -11.65 3.74 12.30
C LYS A 69 -10.56 2.84 11.70
N PRO A 70 -10.00 3.19 10.52
CA PRO A 70 -8.93 2.43 9.91
C PRO A 70 -7.65 2.46 10.76
N ILE A 71 -7.13 1.30 11.13
CA ILE A 71 -5.86 1.13 11.84
C ILE A 71 -4.84 0.63 10.83
N LEU A 72 -4.04 1.55 10.27
CA LEU A 72 -2.96 1.22 9.36
C LEU A 72 -1.79 0.58 10.14
N SER A 73 -1.19 -0.49 9.61
CA SER A 73 0.03 -1.04 10.20
C SER A 73 1.23 -0.10 10.02
N GLU A 74 2.24 -0.28 10.87
CA GLU A 74 3.48 0.51 10.82
C GLU A 74 4.21 0.35 9.48
N PRO A 75 5.13 1.26 9.12
CA PRO A 75 6.05 1.04 8.00
C PRO A 75 6.75 -0.32 8.09
N THR A 76 6.99 -0.96 6.95
CA THR A 76 7.70 -2.24 6.90
C THR A 76 9.08 -2.10 7.57
N THR A 77 9.37 -3.02 8.48
CA THR A 77 10.68 -3.15 9.13
C THR A 77 11.16 -4.59 8.98
N ARG A 78 12.45 -4.82 9.24
CA ARG A 78 13.00 -6.18 9.29
C ARG A 78 12.19 -7.11 10.20
N LYS A 79 11.73 -6.61 11.35
CA LYS A 79 10.88 -7.36 12.29
C LYS A 79 9.54 -7.77 11.65
N ILE A 80 8.90 -6.89 10.89
CA ILE A 80 7.66 -7.20 10.17
C ILE A 80 7.92 -8.30 9.12
N ILE A 81 9.01 -8.18 8.37
CA ILE A 81 9.39 -9.19 7.37
C ILE A 81 9.66 -10.55 8.02
N GLU A 82 10.36 -10.58 9.15
CA GLU A 82 10.66 -11.79 9.92
C GLU A 82 9.36 -12.45 10.42
N LEU A 83 8.45 -11.69 11.05
CA LEU A 83 7.13 -12.19 11.47
C LEU A 83 6.35 -12.85 10.33
N GLY A 84 6.42 -12.26 9.14
CA GLY A 84 5.75 -12.80 7.96
C GLY A 84 6.43 -14.03 7.37
N THR A 85 7.76 -14.07 7.43
CA THR A 85 8.57 -15.17 6.91
C THR A 85 8.40 -16.44 7.75
N GLU A 86 8.34 -16.30 9.08
CA GLU A 86 8.12 -17.42 10.01
C GLU A 86 6.77 -18.13 9.81
N ILE A 87 5.75 -17.37 9.37
CA ILE A 87 4.38 -17.87 9.22
C ILE A 87 4.09 -18.34 7.78
N SER A 88 4.94 -17.97 6.82
CA SER A 88 4.71 -18.27 5.42
C SER A 88 4.81 -19.78 5.17
N VAL A 89 3.68 -20.40 4.82
CA VAL A 89 3.58 -21.86 4.58
C VAL A 89 4.13 -22.25 3.20
N ALA A 90 4.13 -21.31 2.25
CA ALA A 90 4.60 -21.52 0.89
C ALA A 90 5.71 -20.51 0.55
N ASP A 91 6.66 -20.92 -0.29
CA ASP A 91 7.69 -20.00 -0.75
C ASP A 91 7.09 -18.99 -1.74
N THR A 92 6.71 -17.83 -1.19
CA THR A 92 6.11 -16.71 -1.91
C THR A 92 7.07 -15.54 -1.98
N CYS A 93 6.77 -14.57 -2.83
CA CYS A 93 7.60 -13.38 -2.96
C CYS A 93 7.64 -12.56 -1.65
N LEU A 94 8.74 -11.84 -1.43
CA LEU A 94 8.96 -11.09 -0.18
C LEU A 94 7.83 -10.11 0.18
N PRO A 95 7.20 -9.38 -0.76
CA PRO A 95 6.05 -8.51 -0.44
C PRO A 95 4.84 -9.26 0.15
N VAL A 96 4.62 -10.51 -0.26
CA VAL A 96 3.56 -11.36 0.32
C VAL A 96 3.91 -11.75 1.75
N LYS A 97 5.16 -12.16 1.99
CA LYS A 97 5.66 -12.44 3.34
C LYS A 97 5.52 -11.20 4.23
N ALA A 98 5.96 -10.03 3.77
CA ALA A 98 5.79 -8.77 4.49
C ALA A 98 4.31 -8.47 4.83
N CYS A 99 3.38 -8.70 3.89
CA CYS A 99 1.94 -8.55 4.14
C CYS A 99 1.46 -9.45 5.29
N LEU A 100 1.86 -10.73 5.33
CA LEU A 100 1.55 -11.62 6.45
C LEU A 100 2.12 -11.10 7.78
N GLY A 101 3.31 -10.52 7.75
CA GLY A 101 3.94 -9.86 8.89
C GLY A 101 3.16 -8.65 9.38
N HIS A 102 2.64 -7.82 8.47
CA HIS A 102 1.78 -6.68 8.80
C HIS A 102 0.47 -7.12 9.46
N ILE A 103 -0.14 -8.20 8.96
CA ILE A 103 -1.34 -8.81 9.53
C ILE A 103 -1.05 -9.31 10.95
N ARG A 104 0.04 -10.05 11.15
CA ARG A 104 0.46 -10.51 12.50
C ARG A 104 0.77 -9.32 13.42
N SER A 105 1.37 -8.25 12.91
CA SER A 105 1.63 -7.04 13.69
C SER A 105 0.34 -6.35 14.15
N LEU A 106 -0.69 -6.27 13.30
CA LEU A 106 -2.00 -5.72 13.67
C LEU A 106 -2.70 -6.59 14.71
N LEU A 107 -2.65 -7.92 14.54
CA LEU A 107 -3.20 -8.88 15.48
C LEU A 107 -2.52 -8.79 16.86
N ASN A 108 -1.20 -8.65 16.91
CA ASN A 108 -0.46 -8.45 18.16
C ASN A 108 -0.84 -7.15 18.89
N LYS A 109 -1.37 -6.15 18.17
CA LYS A 109 -1.95 -4.91 18.73
C LYS A 109 -3.42 -5.06 19.14
N GLY A 110 -4.01 -6.25 19.00
CA GLY A 110 -5.40 -6.54 19.37
C GLY A 110 -6.42 -6.27 18.26
N VAL A 111 -6.00 -5.92 17.05
CA VAL A 111 -6.92 -5.62 15.94
C VAL A 111 -7.44 -6.93 15.33
N LYS A 112 -8.71 -7.25 15.57
CA LYS A 112 -9.33 -8.53 15.17
C LYS A 112 -10.15 -8.50 13.87
N GLN A 113 -10.35 -7.32 13.30
CA GLN A 113 -11.06 -7.12 12.04
C GLN A 113 -10.08 -6.55 11.04
N ILE A 114 -9.84 -7.21 9.91
CA ILE A 114 -8.86 -6.74 8.93
C ILE A 114 -9.50 -6.66 7.55
N PHE A 115 -9.34 -5.51 6.89
CA PHE A 115 -9.80 -5.28 5.54
C PHE A 115 -8.66 -5.55 4.55
N ILE A 116 -8.86 -6.55 3.69
CA ILE A 116 -7.88 -6.97 2.68
C ILE A 116 -8.65 -7.27 1.39
N PRO A 117 -8.83 -6.29 0.49
CA PRO A 117 -9.57 -6.52 -0.74
C PRO A 117 -8.82 -7.45 -1.69
N SER A 118 -9.56 -8.24 -2.45
CA SER A 118 -9.03 -8.95 -3.61
C SER A 118 -9.21 -8.05 -4.84
N VAL A 119 -8.17 -7.30 -5.22
CA VAL A 119 -8.21 -6.47 -6.43
C VAL A 119 -7.70 -7.29 -7.59
N ILE A 120 -8.57 -7.59 -8.55
CA ILE A 120 -8.27 -8.47 -9.69
C ILE A 120 -7.73 -7.66 -10.88
N THR A 121 -8.38 -6.54 -11.18
CA THR A 121 -8.04 -5.68 -12.31
C THR A 121 -7.98 -4.22 -11.90
N MET A 122 -7.07 -3.50 -12.54
CA MET A 122 -6.92 -2.04 -12.48
C MET A 122 -7.41 -1.42 -13.80
N PRO A 123 -7.75 -0.12 -13.82
CA PRO A 123 -8.14 0.56 -15.05
C PRO A 123 -7.05 0.45 -16.14
N PRO A 124 -7.43 0.41 -17.42
CA PRO A 124 -6.48 0.38 -18.52
C PRO A 124 -5.57 1.61 -18.48
N GLN A 125 -4.30 1.42 -18.83
CA GLN A 125 -3.28 2.49 -18.80
C GLN A 125 -3.10 3.16 -20.17
N SER A 126 -3.42 2.45 -21.26
CA SER A 126 -3.37 2.97 -22.63
C SER A 126 -4.27 2.14 -23.55
N GLU A 127 -4.46 2.59 -24.79
CA GLU A 127 -5.16 1.82 -25.84
C GLU A 127 -4.45 0.49 -26.17
N GLU A 128 -3.13 0.42 -25.99
CA GLU A 128 -2.36 -0.81 -26.18
C GLU A 128 -2.49 -1.77 -24.99
N PHE A 129 -2.61 -1.23 -23.77
CA PHE A 129 -2.75 -2.00 -22.54
C PHE A 129 -4.19 -1.93 -22.00
N THR A 130 -5.09 -2.55 -22.75
CA THR A 130 -6.55 -2.56 -22.48
C THR A 130 -6.95 -3.37 -21.23
N ARG A 131 -6.07 -4.22 -20.71
CA ARG A 131 -6.33 -5.07 -19.53
C ARG A 131 -5.13 -5.06 -18.59
N CYS A 132 -5.35 -4.61 -17.35
CA CYS A 132 -4.34 -4.56 -16.32
C CYS A 132 -4.70 -5.49 -15.17
N PHE A 133 -4.15 -6.71 -15.16
CA PHE A 133 -4.34 -7.65 -14.06
C PHE A 133 -3.32 -7.42 -12.95
N VAL A 134 -3.80 -7.43 -11.71
CA VAL A 134 -2.94 -7.42 -10.53
C VAL A 134 -2.25 -8.79 -10.41
N CYS A 135 -1.05 -8.86 -9.82
CA CYS A 135 -0.34 -10.12 -9.61
C CYS A 135 -1.22 -11.18 -8.89
N PRO A 136 -1.26 -12.46 -9.33
CA PRO A 136 -2.10 -13.49 -8.71
C PRO A 136 -1.89 -13.68 -7.21
N TYR A 137 -0.66 -13.50 -6.70
CA TYR A 137 -0.40 -13.54 -5.27
C TYR A 137 -1.04 -12.37 -4.51
N VAL A 138 -1.07 -11.18 -5.12
CA VAL A 138 -1.74 -10.01 -4.53
C VAL A 138 -3.27 -10.16 -4.62
N GLN A 139 -3.79 -10.78 -5.69
CA GLN A 139 -5.22 -11.08 -5.79
C GLN A 139 -5.67 -12.06 -4.70
N THR A 140 -4.84 -13.06 -4.39
CA THR A 140 -5.17 -14.16 -3.49
C THR A 140 -4.77 -13.94 -2.03
N ILE A 141 -4.11 -12.81 -1.72
CA ILE A 141 -3.66 -12.50 -0.36
C ILE A 141 -4.76 -12.58 0.72
N PRO A 142 -6.03 -12.13 0.52
CA PRO A 142 -7.05 -12.33 1.55
C PRO A 142 -7.34 -13.80 1.85
N TYR A 143 -7.30 -14.67 0.84
CA TYR A 143 -7.59 -16.10 1.03
C TYR A 143 -6.44 -16.80 1.75
N LEU A 144 -5.19 -16.45 1.39
CA LEU A 144 -4.00 -16.93 2.10
C LEU A 144 -4.00 -16.46 3.56
N ALA A 145 -4.30 -15.18 3.79
CA ALA A 145 -4.42 -14.63 5.13
C ALA A 145 -5.54 -15.32 5.92
N ASN A 146 -6.67 -15.64 5.29
CA ASN A 146 -7.77 -16.35 5.96
C ASN A 146 -7.41 -17.79 6.32
N ALA A 147 -6.67 -18.49 5.47
CA ALA A 147 -6.18 -19.84 5.76
C ALA A 147 -5.24 -19.85 6.99
N ILE A 148 -4.42 -18.82 7.14
CA ILE A 148 -3.43 -18.70 8.23
C ILE A 148 -4.08 -18.16 9.52
N PHE A 149 -4.83 -17.07 9.43
CA PHE A 149 -5.28 -16.29 10.59
C PHE A 149 -6.79 -16.35 10.84
N GLY A 150 -7.58 -17.02 9.99
CA GLY A 150 -9.05 -16.98 10.05
C GLY A 150 -9.69 -17.53 11.33
N LYS A 151 -8.91 -18.23 12.18
CA LYS A 151 -9.33 -18.62 13.53
C LYS A 151 -9.16 -17.52 14.58
N GLU A 152 -8.25 -16.56 14.34
CA GLU A 152 -7.87 -15.49 15.27
C GLU A 152 -8.55 -14.15 14.92
N ILE A 153 -8.78 -13.90 13.63
CA ILE A 153 -9.30 -12.62 13.10
C ILE A 153 -10.41 -12.84 12.06
N LYS A 154 -11.26 -11.83 11.89
CA LYS A 154 -12.22 -11.73 10.80
C LYS A 154 -11.60 -10.92 9.64
N ILE A 155 -11.48 -11.55 8.49
CA ILE A 155 -10.97 -10.91 7.27
C ILE A 155 -12.14 -10.51 6.37
N PHE A 156 -12.15 -9.25 5.96
CA PHE A 156 -13.09 -8.71 4.98
C PHE A 156 -12.38 -8.54 3.65
N SER A 157 -12.83 -9.31 2.66
CA SER A 157 -12.16 -9.44 1.37
C SER A 157 -13.08 -9.20 0.18
N PRO A 158 -13.56 -7.96 -0.02
CA PRO A 158 -14.35 -7.67 -1.21
C PRO A 158 -13.50 -7.89 -2.47
N TYR A 159 -14.11 -8.46 -3.50
CA TYR A 159 -13.49 -8.66 -4.81
C TYR A 159 -13.76 -7.45 -5.70
N LEU A 160 -12.74 -6.92 -6.37
CA LEU A 160 -12.80 -5.63 -7.05
C LEU A 160 -12.23 -5.71 -8.48
N TYR A 161 -13.04 -5.26 -9.44
CA TYR A 161 -12.67 -5.15 -10.85
C TYR A 161 -12.76 -3.69 -11.32
N PHE A 162 -11.70 -2.91 -11.14
CA PHE A 162 -11.74 -1.48 -11.48
C PHE A 162 -11.82 -1.23 -13.00
N ASP A 163 -11.44 -2.20 -13.83
CA ASP A 163 -11.57 -2.11 -15.30
C ASP A 163 -13.02 -2.23 -15.80
N ARG A 164 -13.99 -2.57 -14.94
CA ARG A 164 -15.42 -2.70 -15.28
C ARG A 164 -16.25 -1.50 -14.82
N GLY A 165 -15.59 -0.37 -14.55
CA GLY A 165 -16.23 0.83 -14.00
C GLY A 165 -16.86 0.58 -12.62
N LYS A 166 -17.80 1.43 -12.23
CA LYS A 166 -18.41 1.42 -10.89
C LYS A 166 -19.04 0.07 -10.51
N GLN A 167 -19.72 -0.56 -11.47
CA GLN A 167 -20.38 -1.86 -11.27
C GLN A 167 -19.39 -2.97 -10.91
N GLY A 168 -18.12 -2.86 -11.33
CA GLY A 168 -17.07 -3.83 -11.05
C GLY A 168 -16.61 -3.91 -9.60
N ILE A 169 -16.91 -2.88 -8.81
CA ILE A 169 -16.52 -2.79 -7.39
C ILE A 169 -17.73 -2.68 -6.46
N GLU A 170 -18.84 -2.10 -6.94
CA GLU A 170 -20.02 -1.80 -6.15
C GLU A 170 -20.58 -3.03 -5.43
N LYS A 171 -20.86 -4.12 -6.15
CA LYS A 171 -21.52 -5.30 -5.57
C LYS A 171 -20.80 -5.84 -4.32
N SER A 172 -19.49 -6.06 -4.41
CA SER A 172 -18.75 -6.64 -3.29
C SER A 172 -18.57 -5.66 -2.14
N LEU A 173 -18.43 -4.36 -2.43
CA LEU A 173 -18.40 -3.30 -1.42
C LEU A 173 -19.77 -3.14 -0.73
N PHE A 174 -20.89 -3.34 -1.45
CA PHE A 174 -22.23 -3.41 -0.87
C PHE A 174 -22.35 -4.58 0.10
N ASP A 175 -21.96 -5.78 -0.32
CA ASP A 175 -22.03 -6.98 0.50
C ASP A 175 -21.17 -6.86 1.77
N PHE A 176 -20.01 -6.20 1.67
CA PHE A 176 -19.19 -5.85 2.83
C PHE A 176 -19.92 -4.87 3.77
N ALA A 177 -20.34 -3.70 3.27
CA ALA A 177 -20.86 -2.63 4.10
C ALA A 177 -22.26 -2.93 4.68
N LYS A 178 -23.06 -3.73 3.99
CA LYS A 178 -24.39 -4.18 4.46
C LYS A 178 -24.29 -5.01 5.74
N GLN A 179 -23.19 -5.74 5.95
CA GLN A 179 -22.93 -6.47 7.21
C GLN A 179 -22.84 -5.54 8.43
N PHE A 180 -22.64 -4.24 8.20
CA PHE A 180 -22.57 -3.19 9.23
C PHE A 180 -23.78 -2.26 9.21
N GLY A 181 -24.90 -2.70 8.63
CA GLY A 181 -26.15 -1.96 8.61
C GLY A 181 -26.15 -0.71 7.72
N LYS A 182 -25.21 -0.60 6.77
CA LYS A 182 -25.12 0.56 5.88
C LYS A 182 -26.13 0.45 4.74
N THR A 183 -26.81 1.56 4.46
CA THR A 183 -27.79 1.67 3.37
C THR A 183 -27.10 1.78 2.02
N GLU A 184 -27.80 1.42 0.95
CA GLU A 184 -27.26 1.52 -0.41
C GLU A 184 -26.80 2.95 -0.74
N LYS A 185 -27.58 3.96 -0.33
CA LYS A 185 -27.24 5.38 -0.51
C LYS A 185 -25.94 5.77 0.19
N GLN A 186 -25.73 5.33 1.44
CA GLN A 186 -24.48 5.59 2.17
C GLN A 186 -23.28 4.97 1.46
N ILE A 187 -23.43 3.75 0.96
CA ILE A 187 -22.35 3.01 0.31
C ILE A 187 -21.99 3.65 -1.04
N LYS A 188 -22.97 4.01 -1.87
CA LYS A 188 -22.72 4.76 -3.14
C LYS A 188 -21.99 6.07 -2.88
N ASN A 189 -22.44 6.82 -1.87
CA ASN A 189 -21.79 8.08 -1.50
C ASN A 189 -20.34 7.85 -1.01
N ALA A 190 -20.10 6.80 -0.22
CA ALA A 190 -18.76 6.46 0.25
C ALA A 190 -17.82 6.09 -0.91
N ILE A 191 -18.30 5.32 -1.90
CA ILE A 191 -17.51 4.99 -3.11
C ILE A 191 -17.14 6.25 -3.89
N VAL A 192 -18.11 7.12 -4.17
CA VAL A 192 -17.86 8.37 -4.92
C VAL A 192 -16.84 9.26 -4.21
N LYS A 193 -16.96 9.42 -2.88
CA LYS A 193 -16.00 10.20 -2.10
C LYS A 193 -14.62 9.55 -2.06
N ALA A 194 -14.56 8.22 -2.06
CA ALA A 194 -13.30 7.48 -2.13
C ALA A 194 -12.60 7.64 -3.48
N GLU A 195 -13.34 7.58 -4.59
CA GLU A 195 -12.83 7.88 -5.93
C GLU A 195 -12.28 9.31 -6.00
N GLN A 196 -13.05 10.29 -5.53
CA GLN A 196 -12.63 11.70 -5.49
C GLN A 196 -11.33 11.88 -4.69
N HIS A 197 -11.27 11.31 -3.48
CA HIS A 197 -10.10 11.45 -2.62
C HIS A 197 -8.85 10.77 -3.20
N GLN A 198 -9.01 9.61 -3.85
CA GLN A 198 -7.91 8.96 -4.55
C GLN A 198 -7.35 9.86 -5.67
N THR A 199 -8.24 10.43 -6.50
CA THR A 199 -7.85 11.33 -7.59
C THR A 199 -7.19 12.60 -7.06
N GLU A 200 -7.71 13.21 -6.00
CA GLU A 200 -7.12 14.40 -5.37
C GLU A 200 -5.69 14.15 -4.89
N ILE A 201 -5.46 13.02 -4.21
CA ILE A 201 -4.13 12.64 -3.71
C ILE A 201 -3.17 12.33 -4.87
N GLN A 202 -3.64 11.64 -5.91
CA GLN A 202 -2.83 11.36 -7.11
C GLN A 202 -2.44 12.66 -7.82
N ASN A 203 -3.40 13.54 -8.11
CA ASN A 203 -3.15 14.83 -8.76
C ASN A 203 -2.14 15.66 -7.97
N LYS A 204 -2.28 15.72 -6.64
CA LYS A 204 -1.34 16.44 -5.77
C LYS A 204 0.08 15.90 -5.89
N ILE A 205 0.27 14.59 -5.93
CA ILE A 205 1.60 13.97 -6.07
C ILE A 205 2.16 14.24 -7.48
N GLU A 206 1.32 14.18 -8.51
CA GLU A 206 1.72 14.47 -9.89
C GLU A 206 2.10 15.94 -10.10
N GLU A 207 1.37 16.88 -9.52
CA GLU A 207 1.68 18.31 -9.55
C GLU A 207 3.04 18.59 -8.91
N ILE A 208 3.32 18.01 -7.73
CA ILE A 208 4.64 18.09 -7.10
C ILE A 208 5.72 17.51 -8.03
N GLY A 209 5.44 16.37 -8.67
CA GLY A 209 6.37 15.76 -9.62
C GLY A 209 6.67 16.67 -10.82
N LYS A 210 5.65 17.30 -11.42
CA LYS A 210 5.81 18.26 -12.52
C LYS A 210 6.61 19.48 -12.09
N ASP A 211 6.31 20.03 -10.92
CA ASP A 211 7.03 21.18 -10.36
C ASP A 211 8.51 20.87 -10.11
N VAL A 212 8.82 19.65 -9.66
CA VAL A 212 10.19 19.18 -9.48
C VAL A 212 10.90 19.05 -10.82
N LEU A 213 10.29 18.36 -11.79
CA LEU A 213 10.88 18.16 -13.12
C LEU A 213 11.14 19.48 -13.85
N ASN A 214 10.26 20.48 -13.70
CA ASN A 214 10.42 21.79 -14.31
C ASN A 214 11.56 22.63 -13.70
N LYS A 215 12.05 22.27 -12.50
CA LYS A 215 13.13 22.98 -11.78
C LYS A 215 14.47 22.27 -11.86
N ILE A 216 14.54 21.09 -12.48
CA ILE A 216 15.77 20.32 -12.61
C ILE A 216 16.50 20.78 -13.88
N ASP A 217 17.65 21.43 -13.68
CA ASP A 217 18.56 21.86 -14.75
C ASP A 217 19.73 20.88 -14.96
N ASP A 218 19.76 19.77 -14.21
CA ASP A 218 20.83 18.76 -14.19
C ASP A 218 20.26 17.33 -14.39
N PHE A 219 21.07 16.29 -14.25
CA PHE A 219 20.62 14.91 -14.37
C PHE A 219 19.64 14.51 -13.27
N ALA A 220 18.49 13.97 -13.66
CA ALA A 220 17.53 13.34 -12.75
C ALA A 220 17.66 11.82 -12.78
N PHE A 221 17.76 11.19 -11.60
CA PHE A 221 17.64 9.73 -11.49
C PHE A 221 16.19 9.33 -11.19
N ILE A 222 15.56 8.63 -12.13
CA ILE A 222 14.16 8.20 -12.01
C ILE A 222 14.12 6.72 -11.61
N VAL A 223 13.51 6.43 -10.47
CA VAL A 223 13.30 5.05 -9.99
C VAL A 223 11.91 4.57 -10.41
N CYS A 224 11.87 3.64 -11.36
CA CYS A 224 10.63 2.99 -11.80
C CYS A 224 10.46 1.63 -11.12
N SER A 225 9.32 1.41 -10.45
CA SER A 225 9.03 0.13 -9.80
C SER A 225 7.53 -0.05 -9.53
N ARG A 226 7.13 -1.25 -9.10
CA ARG A 226 5.79 -1.44 -8.53
C ARG A 226 5.67 -0.65 -7.23
N PRO A 227 4.54 0.03 -6.95
CA PRO A 227 4.41 0.89 -5.77
C PRO A 227 4.80 0.23 -4.45
N TYR A 228 4.42 -1.04 -4.24
CA TYR A 228 4.73 -1.82 -3.03
C TYR A 228 6.19 -2.28 -2.91
N ASN A 229 7.02 -2.09 -3.93
CA ASN A 229 8.47 -2.31 -3.88
C ASN A 229 9.22 -0.98 -3.79
N GLY A 230 8.79 0.05 -4.53
CA GLY A 230 9.48 1.35 -4.58
C GLY A 230 9.18 2.24 -3.39
N TYR A 231 7.91 2.37 -3.02
CA TYR A 231 7.50 3.26 -1.94
C TYR A 231 7.49 2.56 -0.58
N ASP A 232 7.59 1.23 -0.54
CA ASP A 232 7.89 0.51 0.70
C ASP A 232 9.40 0.50 0.97
N LEU A 233 9.87 1.49 1.74
CA LEU A 233 11.30 1.65 2.04
C LEU A 233 11.89 0.48 2.83
N GLY A 234 11.07 -0.25 3.60
CA GLY A 234 11.50 -1.46 4.30
C GLY A 234 11.75 -2.64 3.36
N MET A 235 11.12 -2.64 2.19
CA MET A 235 11.23 -3.68 1.18
C MET A 235 12.42 -3.49 0.24
N ASN A 236 12.85 -2.26 0.02
CA ASN A 236 13.95 -1.93 -0.89
C ASN A 236 15.24 -1.48 -0.18
N LEU A 237 15.34 -1.72 1.13
CA LEU A 237 16.52 -1.37 1.94
C LEU A 237 16.91 0.12 1.84
N ASP A 238 15.89 0.98 1.77
CA ASP A 238 16.03 2.44 1.66
C ASP A 238 16.83 2.85 0.40
N LEU A 239 16.73 2.08 -0.69
CA LEU A 239 17.47 2.31 -1.93
C LEU A 239 17.30 3.75 -2.47
N PRO A 240 16.09 4.34 -2.53
CA PRO A 240 15.94 5.71 -3.02
C PRO A 240 16.72 6.73 -2.18
N LYS A 241 16.78 6.52 -0.85
CA LYS A 241 17.55 7.37 0.05
C LYS A 241 19.04 7.19 -0.14
N LYS A 242 19.50 5.95 -0.34
CA LYS A 242 20.91 5.66 -0.66
C LYS A 242 21.34 6.34 -1.96
N ILE A 243 20.49 6.32 -2.98
CA ILE A 243 20.74 7.04 -4.24
C ILE A 243 20.83 8.54 -3.98
N ARG A 244 19.86 9.13 -3.28
CA ARG A 244 19.86 10.56 -2.93
C ARG A 244 21.10 10.96 -2.12
N ASP A 245 21.56 10.13 -1.20
CA ASP A 245 22.72 10.43 -0.35
C ASP A 245 24.05 10.41 -1.17
N LEU A 246 24.05 9.98 -2.44
CA LEU A 246 25.20 10.03 -3.35
C LEU A 246 25.32 11.34 -4.14
N GLY A 247 24.30 12.21 -4.07
CA GLY A 247 24.17 13.43 -4.91
C GLY A 247 23.37 13.17 -6.17
#